data_AF-A0A841LX09-F1
#
_entry.id   AF-A0A841LX09-F1
#
_cell.length_a   1.000
_cell.length_b   1.000
_cell.length_c   1.000
_cell.angle_alpha   90.00
_cell.angle_beta   90.00
_cell.angle_gamma   90.00
#
_symmetry.space_group_name_H-M   'P 1'
#
loop_
_entity.id
_entity.type
_entity.pdbx_description
1 polymer ?
#
loop_
_entity_poly.entity_id
_entity_poly.type
_entity_poly.pdbx_seq_one_letter_code
_entity_poly.pdbx_strand_id
1 'polypeptide(L)'
;MVSKAIIKSGLTAETIPDLLQHVAGEFSSSILTIWGENFITEYMIASATHRHVWHAVLSVDDTRLPLEIDMRNWLTKSRRKELLRAAFGTCPPGMISLLSKLGPCAETPEFYKAVHTALSRGDALTQTLHHAKKIDTRAVLLIAKLPREKLAVNFANFMLRSRIFNVAIEEYLWLAKRITDPKLIEPLLNDSSGSRDPVAALRKAISKRPFPAEPWSIPEFVPIKTGDELQDIAQQLGNCLTDRNYFYNSCVNAQAGNSCYYRTRGDDFLLLKFIKFGNLGWYLDECFGRQNRKPTKKEIDQIAAATSHLDDIWLRALSDDML
;
A
#
# COMPACT_ATOMS: atom_id res chain seq x y z
N MET A 1 -13.67 29.79 39.68
CA MET A 1 -15.14 29.64 39.58
C MET A 1 -15.61 28.39 38.82
N VAL A 2 -14.77 27.68 38.04
CA VAL A 2 -15.15 26.45 37.29
C VAL A 2 -15.19 25.18 38.15
N SER A 3 -14.48 25.17 39.29
CA SER A 3 -14.47 24.02 40.22
C SER A 3 -15.85 23.71 40.85
N LYS A 4 -16.76 24.69 40.92
CA LYS A 4 -18.15 24.47 41.36
C LYS A 4 -19.09 23.94 40.26
N ALA A 5 -18.69 23.99 38.99
CA ALA A 5 -19.52 23.51 37.88
C ALA A 5 -19.38 21.98 37.68
N ILE A 6 -18.20 21.42 37.95
CA ILE A 6 -17.95 19.96 37.85
C ILE A 6 -18.66 19.19 38.97
N ILE A 7 -18.84 19.81 40.15
CA ILE A 7 -19.61 19.21 41.26
C ILE A 7 -21.12 19.16 40.96
N LYS A 8 -21.62 19.98 40.03
CA LYS A 8 -23.04 20.01 39.64
C LYS A 8 -23.44 18.99 38.55
N SER A 9 -22.48 18.32 37.90
CA SER A 9 -22.75 17.43 36.76
C SER A 9 -22.88 15.94 37.12
N GLY A 10 -22.85 15.56 38.40
CA GLY A 10 -23.14 14.17 38.82
C GLY A 10 -22.12 13.11 38.35
N LEU A 11 -20.90 13.51 37.97
CA LEU A 11 -19.83 12.57 37.64
C LEU A 11 -19.32 11.92 38.94
N THR A 12 -19.66 10.64 39.15
CA THR A 12 -19.12 9.81 40.23
C THR A 12 -17.72 9.32 39.89
N ALA A 13 -16.94 8.87 40.88
CA ALA A 13 -15.59 8.32 40.67
C ALA A 13 -15.55 7.16 39.66
N GLU A 14 -16.67 6.45 39.48
CA GLU A 14 -16.84 5.34 38.51
C GLU A 14 -17.02 5.81 37.05
N THR A 15 -17.41 7.07 36.79
CA THR A 15 -17.64 7.61 35.42
C THR A 15 -16.40 8.20 34.75
N ILE A 16 -15.34 8.44 35.53
CA ILE A 16 -14.09 9.04 35.05
C ILE A 16 -13.28 8.06 34.18
N PRO A 17 -13.18 6.75 34.51
CA PRO A 17 -12.52 5.76 33.65
C PRO A 17 -13.15 5.66 32.24
N ASP A 18 -14.48 5.70 32.13
CA ASP A 18 -15.17 5.57 30.83
C ASP A 18 -14.98 6.79 29.93
N LEU A 19 -15.07 8.00 30.48
CA LEU A 19 -14.82 9.23 29.73
C LEU A 19 -13.35 9.37 29.36
N LEU A 20 -12.44 8.97 30.25
CA LEU A 20 -11.01 8.91 29.94
C LEU A 20 -10.76 7.94 28.80
N GLN A 21 -11.34 6.74 28.85
CA GLN A 21 -11.23 5.75 27.78
C GLN A 21 -11.75 6.29 26.44
N HIS A 22 -12.86 7.02 26.46
CA HIS A 22 -13.42 7.64 25.26
C HIS A 22 -12.52 8.75 24.67
N VAL A 23 -11.84 9.53 25.51
CA VAL A 23 -11.01 10.67 25.09
C VAL A 23 -9.57 10.27 24.77
N ALA A 24 -8.96 9.41 25.58
CA ALA A 24 -7.56 9.00 25.46
C ALA A 24 -7.38 7.69 24.67
N GLY A 25 -8.44 6.87 24.52
CA GLY A 25 -8.39 5.63 23.74
C GLY A 25 -7.31 4.68 24.25
N GLU A 26 -6.37 4.34 23.38
CA GLU A 26 -5.23 3.46 23.70
C GLU A 26 -4.25 4.09 24.71
N PHE A 27 -4.27 5.41 24.89
CA PHE A 27 -3.39 6.11 25.84
C PHE A 27 -3.93 6.15 27.28
N SER A 28 -5.14 5.64 27.53
CA SER A 28 -5.84 5.83 28.81
C SER A 28 -5.03 5.34 30.01
N SER A 29 -4.36 4.19 29.88
CA SER A 29 -3.50 3.63 30.91
C SER A 29 -2.32 4.55 31.21
N SER A 30 -1.60 5.02 30.18
CA SER A 30 -0.47 5.94 30.34
C SER A 30 -0.90 7.27 30.95
N ILE A 31 -2.06 7.81 30.54
CA ILE A 31 -2.60 9.04 31.12
C ILE A 31 -2.95 8.84 32.59
N LEU A 32 -3.57 7.72 32.96
CA LEU A 32 -3.90 7.42 34.34
C LEU A 32 -2.64 7.25 35.20
N THR A 33 -1.58 6.61 34.68
CA THR A 33 -0.30 6.49 35.37
C THR A 33 0.37 7.85 35.60
N ILE A 34 0.37 8.73 34.59
CA ILE A 34 1.09 10.02 34.66
C ILE A 34 0.33 11.06 35.51
N TRP A 35 -0.99 11.16 35.36
CA TRP A 35 -1.78 12.15 36.10
C TRP A 35 -2.33 11.62 37.42
N GLY A 36 -2.58 10.32 37.54
CA GLY A 36 -3.28 9.72 38.67
C GLY A 36 -4.70 10.28 38.85
N GLU A 37 -5.42 9.75 39.83
CA GLU A 37 -6.79 10.18 40.13
C GLU A 37 -6.87 11.67 40.55
N ASN A 38 -5.84 12.15 41.25
CA ASN A 38 -5.82 13.50 41.81
C ASN A 38 -5.63 14.61 40.76
N PHE A 39 -5.03 14.31 39.61
CA PHE A 39 -4.72 15.33 38.59
C PHE A 39 -5.37 15.04 37.24
N ILE A 40 -6.16 13.97 37.10
CA ILE A 40 -6.80 13.62 35.82
C ILE A 40 -7.63 14.75 35.22
N THR A 41 -8.23 15.60 36.07
CA THR A 41 -8.98 16.77 35.63
C THR A 41 -8.14 17.77 34.84
N GLU A 42 -6.84 17.91 35.14
CA GLU A 42 -5.89 18.74 34.38
C GLU A 42 -5.79 18.27 32.93
N TYR A 43 -5.71 16.95 32.72
CA TYR A 43 -5.72 16.36 31.39
C TYR A 43 -7.06 16.59 30.67
N MET A 44 -8.18 16.35 31.37
CA MET A 44 -9.52 16.43 30.78
C MET A 44 -9.88 17.85 30.33
N ILE A 45 -9.47 18.88 31.08
CA ILE A 45 -9.76 20.29 30.74
C ILE A 45 -8.76 20.90 29.75
N ALA A 46 -7.64 20.22 29.47
CA ALA A 46 -6.68 20.69 28.48
C ALA A 46 -7.36 20.81 27.10
N SER A 47 -6.88 21.73 26.26
CA SER A 47 -7.40 21.82 24.89
C SER A 47 -7.07 20.54 24.10
N ALA A 48 -7.91 20.20 23.12
CA ALA A 48 -7.67 19.04 22.25
C ALA A 48 -6.26 19.05 21.64
N THR A 49 -5.80 20.22 21.19
CA THR A 49 -4.43 20.40 20.68
C THR A 49 -3.35 20.00 21.68
N HIS A 50 -3.50 20.34 22.97
CA HIS A 50 -2.52 19.93 23.98
C HIS A 50 -2.55 18.43 24.21
N ARG A 51 -3.75 17.84 24.33
CA ARG A 51 -3.90 16.39 24.48
C ARG A 51 -3.28 15.63 23.31
N HIS A 52 -3.52 16.06 22.07
CA HIS A 52 -2.89 15.45 20.90
C HIS A 52 -1.37 15.60 20.87
N VAL A 53 -0.81 16.68 21.39
CA VAL A 53 0.64 16.80 21.54
C VAL A 53 1.15 15.81 22.58
N TRP A 54 0.46 15.64 23.70
CA TRP A 54 0.83 14.64 24.71
C TRP A 54 0.72 13.22 24.17
N HIS A 55 -0.39 12.87 23.49
CA HIS A 55 -0.53 11.56 22.84
C HIS A 55 0.55 11.31 21.79
N ALA A 56 0.92 12.34 21.01
CA ALA A 56 2.02 12.21 20.06
C ALA A 56 3.35 11.89 20.75
N VAL A 57 3.65 12.55 21.87
CA VAL A 57 4.84 12.25 22.67
C VAL A 57 4.79 10.81 23.23
N LEU A 58 3.66 10.42 23.81
CA LEU A 58 3.45 9.10 24.39
C LEU A 58 3.40 7.98 23.34
N SER A 59 3.20 8.30 22.06
CA SER A 59 3.22 7.30 21.00
C SER A 59 4.62 6.76 20.72
N VAL A 60 5.68 7.47 21.13
CA VAL A 60 7.06 7.07 20.88
C VAL A 60 7.58 6.26 22.05
N ASP A 61 7.96 5.01 21.79
CA ASP A 61 8.68 4.17 22.75
C ASP A 61 10.15 4.61 22.80
N ASP A 62 10.44 5.66 23.57
CA ASP A 62 11.81 6.15 23.78
C ASP A 62 12.18 6.18 25.27
N THR A 63 13.20 5.40 25.62
CA THR A 63 13.87 5.39 26.93
C THR A 63 14.46 6.74 27.37
N ARG A 64 14.57 7.71 26.46
CA ARG A 64 15.05 9.08 26.73
C ARG A 64 13.99 9.99 27.33
N LEU A 65 12.73 9.58 27.36
CA LEU A 65 11.68 10.35 28.01
C LEU A 65 11.86 10.34 29.54
N PRO A 66 11.44 11.40 30.26
CA PRO A 66 11.57 11.46 31.72
C PRO A 66 10.87 10.29 32.43
N LEU A 67 11.32 9.98 33.66
CA LEU A 67 10.62 9.03 34.54
C LEU A 67 9.18 9.50 34.81
N GLU A 68 8.28 8.55 35.11
CA GLU A 68 6.82 8.80 35.23
C GLU A 68 6.46 9.95 36.19
N ILE A 69 7.17 10.08 37.31
CA ILE A 69 6.95 11.12 38.34
C ILE A 69 7.23 12.53 37.78
N ASP A 70 8.18 12.66 36.86
CA ASP A 70 8.55 13.94 36.23
C ASP A 70 7.81 14.17 34.90
N MET A 71 7.21 13.12 34.33
CA MET A 71 6.52 13.15 33.04
C MET A 71 5.37 14.15 33.02
N ARG A 72 4.53 14.18 34.08
CA ARG A 72 3.40 15.12 34.16
C ARG A 72 3.87 16.56 34.09
N ASN A 73 4.82 16.93 34.95
CA ASN A 73 5.35 18.29 35.03
C ASN A 73 6.02 18.71 33.71
N TRP A 74 6.72 17.78 33.07
CA TRP A 74 7.33 18.02 31.77
C TRP A 74 6.28 18.25 30.67
N LEU A 75 5.28 17.36 30.56
CA LEU A 75 4.20 17.47 29.56
C LEU A 75 3.38 18.76 29.72
N THR A 76 3.13 19.22 30.95
CA THR A 76 2.27 20.38 31.21
C THR A 76 3.01 21.71 31.13
N LYS A 77 4.31 21.76 31.45
CA LYS A 77 5.10 23.00 31.49
C LYS A 77 5.95 23.26 30.25
N SER A 78 6.35 22.23 29.51
CA SER A 78 7.20 22.39 28.33
C SER A 78 6.44 22.94 27.12
N ARG A 79 7.16 23.62 26.22
CA ARG A 79 6.55 24.13 24.99
C ARG A 79 6.23 22.96 24.05
N ARG A 80 5.07 23.00 23.39
CA ARG A 80 4.60 21.95 22.46
C ARG A 80 5.65 21.54 21.41
N LYS A 81 6.39 22.51 20.85
CA LYS A 81 7.43 22.25 19.85
C LYS A 81 8.64 21.53 20.45
N GLU A 82 8.98 21.81 21.70
CA GLU A 82 10.09 21.17 22.42
C GLU A 82 9.71 19.73 22.78
N LEU A 83 8.48 19.51 23.26
CA LEU A 83 7.93 18.17 23.50
C LEU A 83 8.01 17.28 22.26
N LEU A 84 7.49 17.76 21.11
CA LEU A 84 7.54 16.99 19.86
C LEU A 84 8.96 16.76 19.35
N ARG A 85 9.87 17.73 19.53
CA ARG A 85 11.29 17.55 19.18
C ARG A 85 11.97 16.53 20.07
N ALA A 86 11.66 16.50 21.36
CA ALA A 86 12.22 15.53 22.28
C ALA A 86 11.76 14.11 21.92
N ALA A 87 10.47 13.93 21.59
CA ALA A 87 9.92 12.62 21.24
C ALA A 87 10.37 12.12 19.85
N PHE A 88 10.35 12.98 18.81
CA PHE A 88 10.60 12.56 17.43
C PHE A 88 11.97 12.97 16.88
N GLY A 89 12.84 13.57 17.70
CA GLY A 89 14.10 14.21 17.30
C GLY A 89 13.93 15.53 16.52
N THR A 90 12.82 15.68 15.80
CA THR A 90 12.46 16.88 15.03
C THR A 90 10.97 17.18 15.14
N CYS A 91 10.59 18.43 14.95
CA CYS A 91 9.18 18.82 14.80
C CYS A 91 9.01 19.42 13.41
N PRO A 92 8.55 18.63 12.41
CA PRO A 92 8.39 19.13 11.04
C PRO A 92 7.40 20.30 11.01
N PRO A 93 7.54 21.23 10.03
CA PRO A 93 6.60 22.32 9.86
C PRO A 93 5.16 21.83 9.82
N GLY A 94 4.24 22.59 10.42
CA GLY A 94 2.81 22.29 10.43
C GLY A 94 2.35 21.11 11.29
N MET A 95 3.23 20.37 11.97
CA MET A 95 2.82 19.27 12.85
C MET A 95 1.83 19.71 13.93
N ILE A 96 2.15 20.78 14.67
CA ILE A 96 1.26 21.34 15.70
C ILE A 96 -0.06 21.83 15.06
N SER A 97 0.01 22.42 13.87
CA SER A 97 -1.18 22.88 13.14
C SER A 97 -2.08 21.71 12.73
N LEU A 98 -1.50 20.61 12.24
CA LEU A 98 -2.23 19.40 11.88
C LEU A 98 -2.90 18.78 13.12
N LEU A 99 -2.16 18.62 14.22
CA LEU A 99 -2.70 18.09 15.48
C LEU A 99 -3.82 18.98 16.05
N SER A 100 -3.76 20.29 15.83
CA SER A 100 -4.82 21.21 16.28
C SER A 100 -6.14 21.11 15.50
N LYS A 101 -6.14 20.44 14.34
CA LYS A 101 -7.32 20.21 13.50
C LYS A 101 -8.03 18.90 13.83
N LEU A 102 -7.47 18.10 14.74
CA LEU A 102 -8.07 16.85 15.18
C LEU A 102 -9.22 17.10 16.16
N GLY A 103 -10.04 16.07 16.36
CA GLY A 103 -11.18 16.11 17.26
C GLY A 103 -10.79 16.11 18.73
N PRO A 104 -11.75 15.92 19.65
CA PRO A 104 -11.46 15.87 21.08
C PRO A 104 -10.80 14.56 21.54
N CYS A 105 -10.97 13.47 20.78
CA CYS A 105 -10.51 12.11 21.09
C CYS A 105 -9.15 11.81 20.45
N ALA A 106 -8.36 10.99 21.12
CA ALA A 106 -7.08 10.50 20.63
C ALA A 106 -7.23 9.63 19.37
N GLU A 107 -6.25 9.75 18.48
CA GLU A 107 -5.99 8.76 17.42
C GLU A 107 -5.06 7.66 17.93
N THR A 108 -4.79 6.63 17.12
CA THR A 108 -3.86 5.54 17.50
C THR A 108 -2.40 6.01 17.58
N PRO A 109 -1.51 5.31 18.30
CA PRO A 109 -0.08 5.60 18.32
C PRO A 109 0.57 5.67 16.92
N GLU A 110 0.18 4.77 16.03
CA GLU A 110 0.69 4.71 14.64
C GLU A 110 0.35 5.97 13.87
N PHE A 111 -0.83 6.54 14.11
CA PHE A 111 -1.23 7.79 13.46
C PHE A 111 -0.28 8.93 13.81
N TYR A 112 0.12 9.11 15.07
CA TYR A 112 1.03 10.20 15.44
C TYR A 112 2.43 10.01 14.85
N LYS A 113 2.94 8.78 14.82
CA LYS A 113 4.19 8.42 14.11
C LYS A 113 4.06 8.73 12.61
N ALA A 114 2.91 8.42 12.02
CA ALA A 114 2.62 8.70 10.62
C ALA A 114 2.51 10.20 10.32
N VAL A 115 1.95 11.02 11.22
CA VAL A 115 1.94 12.49 11.08
C VAL A 115 3.36 13.02 10.94
N HIS A 116 4.25 12.61 11.84
CA HIS A 116 5.66 13.02 11.79
C HIS A 116 6.32 12.58 10.48
N THR A 117 6.15 11.31 10.11
CA THR A 117 6.71 10.74 8.88
C THR A 117 6.21 11.47 7.64
N ALA A 118 4.89 11.69 7.53
CA ALA A 118 4.25 12.33 6.40
C ALA A 118 4.68 13.80 6.24
N LEU A 119 4.77 14.56 7.33
CA LEU A 119 5.18 15.97 7.27
C LEU A 119 6.69 16.15 7.10
N SER A 120 7.49 15.17 7.52
CA SER A 120 8.95 15.20 7.32
C SER A 120 9.36 14.89 5.88
N ARG A 121 8.42 14.57 4.98
CA ARG A 121 8.70 14.31 3.57
C ARG A 121 9.10 15.58 2.82
N GLY A 122 8.45 16.70 3.11
CA GLY A 122 8.70 18.00 2.46
C GLY A 122 8.28 18.07 0.98
N ASP A 123 7.47 17.12 0.50
CA ASP A 123 7.01 17.02 -0.89
C ASP A 123 5.60 17.62 -1.08
N ALA A 124 5.05 17.50 -2.30
CA ALA A 124 3.72 18.02 -2.62
C ALA A 124 2.59 17.39 -1.77
N LEU A 125 2.75 16.17 -1.26
CA LEU A 125 1.77 15.53 -0.39
C LEU A 125 1.75 16.18 0.99
N THR A 126 2.91 16.63 1.46
CA THR A 126 3.04 17.44 2.69
C THR A 126 2.21 18.72 2.59
N GLN A 127 2.22 19.39 1.43
CA GLN A 127 1.41 20.60 1.20
C GLN A 127 -0.10 20.31 1.23
N THR A 128 -0.51 19.15 0.71
CA THR A 128 -1.92 18.72 0.79
C THR A 128 -2.39 18.63 2.25
N LEU A 129 -1.56 18.11 3.15
CA LEU A 129 -1.86 18.06 4.59
C LEU A 129 -1.88 19.46 5.25
N HIS A 130 -0.97 20.36 4.84
CA HIS A 130 -0.96 21.74 5.34
C HIS A 130 -2.26 22.48 5.05
N HIS A 131 -2.75 22.36 3.81
CA HIS A 131 -3.93 23.09 3.33
C HIS A 131 -5.27 22.41 3.68
N ALA A 132 -5.25 21.18 4.20
CA ALA A 132 -6.46 20.46 4.56
C ALA A 132 -7.24 21.19 5.68
N LYS A 133 -8.53 21.48 5.46
CA LYS A 133 -9.41 22.09 6.47
C LYS A 133 -9.78 21.12 7.59
N LYS A 134 -9.93 19.85 7.27
CA LYS A 134 -10.12 18.72 8.19
C LYS A 134 -9.09 17.65 7.86
N ILE A 135 -8.60 16.96 8.89
CA ILE A 135 -7.63 15.88 8.72
C ILE A 135 -8.37 14.57 8.51
N ASP A 136 -8.06 13.92 7.40
CA ASP A 136 -8.40 12.52 7.18
C ASP A 136 -7.25 11.66 7.69
N THR A 137 -7.51 10.87 8.73
CA THR A 137 -6.50 10.06 9.41
C THR A 137 -5.94 8.98 8.49
N ARG A 138 -6.78 8.44 7.59
CA ARG A 138 -6.37 7.43 6.60
C ARG A 138 -5.42 8.03 5.56
N ALA A 139 -5.68 9.26 5.12
CA ALA A 139 -4.80 9.96 4.19
C ALA A 139 -3.41 10.20 4.79
N VAL A 140 -3.33 10.55 6.07
CA VAL A 140 -2.04 10.73 6.77
C VAL A 140 -1.27 9.41 6.84
N LEU A 141 -1.92 8.34 7.32
CA LEU A 141 -1.33 7.00 7.40
C LEU A 141 -0.83 6.53 6.03
N LEU A 142 -1.60 6.80 4.97
CA LEU A 142 -1.20 6.49 3.62
C LEU A 142 0.04 7.27 3.20
N ILE A 143 0.02 8.60 3.29
CA ILE A 143 1.12 9.47 2.86
C ILE A 143 2.44 9.11 3.58
N ALA A 144 2.35 8.71 4.85
CA ALA A 144 3.51 8.23 5.60
C ALA A 144 4.15 6.97 4.99
N LYS A 145 3.34 6.04 4.46
CA LYS A 145 3.80 4.79 3.84
C LYS A 145 4.23 4.94 2.38
N LEU A 146 3.79 6.00 1.71
CA LEU A 146 4.08 6.18 0.30
C LEU A 146 5.59 6.29 0.03
N PRO A 147 6.08 5.69 -1.05
CA PRO A 147 7.42 6.00 -1.55
C PRO A 147 7.60 7.49 -1.88
N ARG A 148 8.85 7.98 -1.89
CA ARG A 148 9.18 9.38 -2.18
C ARG A 148 9.42 9.68 -3.65
N GLU A 149 9.27 8.69 -4.54
CA GLU A 149 9.52 8.94 -5.96
C GLU A 149 8.43 9.84 -6.56
N LYS A 150 8.81 10.69 -7.52
CA LYS A 150 7.91 11.66 -8.17
C LYS A 150 6.64 11.02 -8.72
N LEU A 151 6.77 9.79 -9.23
CA LEU A 151 5.67 8.97 -9.70
C LEU A 151 4.63 8.70 -8.60
N ALA A 152 5.08 8.17 -7.46
CA ALA A 152 4.22 7.87 -6.32
C ALA A 152 3.54 9.13 -5.76
N VAL A 153 4.25 10.26 -5.74
CA VAL A 153 3.71 11.56 -5.33
C VAL A 153 2.61 12.05 -6.27
N ASN A 154 2.82 11.96 -7.58
CA ASN A 154 1.82 12.36 -8.58
C ASN A 154 0.56 11.50 -8.50
N PHE A 155 0.72 10.17 -8.40
CA PHE A 155 -0.40 9.25 -8.24
C PHE A 155 -1.16 9.48 -6.93
N ALA A 156 -0.46 9.69 -5.82
CA ALA A 156 -1.11 9.94 -4.55
C ALA A 156 -1.82 11.29 -4.50
N ASN A 157 -1.23 12.37 -5.05
CA ASN A 157 -1.90 13.65 -5.19
C ASN A 157 -3.20 13.51 -6.00
N PHE A 158 -3.13 12.73 -7.08
CA PHE A 158 -4.29 12.42 -7.89
C PHE A 158 -5.37 11.67 -7.09
N MET A 159 -5.02 10.60 -6.38
CA MET A 159 -5.96 9.80 -5.57
C MET A 159 -6.61 10.62 -4.44
N LEU A 160 -5.83 11.45 -3.75
CA LEU A 160 -6.31 12.35 -2.69
C LEU A 160 -7.33 13.37 -3.23
N ARG A 161 -7.10 13.93 -4.42
CA ARG A 161 -8.06 14.84 -5.08
C ARG A 161 -9.33 14.13 -5.50
N SER A 162 -9.21 12.90 -6.00
CA SER A 162 -10.33 12.10 -6.50
C SER A 162 -11.11 11.37 -5.41
N ARG A 163 -10.68 11.47 -4.14
CA ARG A 163 -11.27 10.80 -2.97
C ARG A 163 -11.38 9.28 -3.11
N ILE A 164 -10.48 8.66 -3.87
CA ILE A 164 -10.47 7.22 -4.08
C ILE A 164 -9.65 6.61 -2.94
N PHE A 165 -10.34 6.00 -1.97
CA PHE A 165 -9.70 5.41 -0.79
C PHE A 165 -10.23 4.00 -0.53
N ASN A 166 -9.38 2.99 -0.73
CA ASN A 166 -9.39 1.62 -0.17
C ASN A 166 -8.26 0.78 -0.82
N VAL A 167 -8.09 -0.48 -0.36
CA VAL A 167 -7.13 -1.59 -0.65
C VAL A 167 -6.23 -1.51 -1.90
N ALA A 168 -6.67 -0.83 -2.95
CA ALA A 168 -5.99 -0.63 -4.21
C ALA A 168 -4.70 0.22 -4.18
N ILE A 169 -4.36 0.97 -3.12
CA ILE A 169 -3.28 1.98 -3.26
C ILE A 169 -1.89 1.37 -3.34
N GLU A 170 -1.57 0.36 -2.52
CA GLU A 170 -0.28 -0.32 -2.59
C GLU A 170 -0.12 -1.05 -3.92
N GLU A 171 -1.18 -1.75 -4.35
CA GLU A 171 -1.25 -2.38 -5.68
C GLU A 171 -1.11 -1.35 -6.80
N TYR A 172 -1.80 -0.22 -6.70
CA TYR A 172 -1.78 0.84 -7.69
C TYR A 172 -0.42 1.50 -7.79
N LEU A 173 0.27 1.71 -6.67
CA LEU A 173 1.66 2.19 -6.67
C LEU A 173 2.62 1.15 -7.21
N TRP A 174 2.40 -0.12 -6.90
CA TRP A 174 3.20 -1.22 -7.42
C TRP A 174 3.07 -1.32 -8.95
N LEU A 175 1.83 -1.28 -9.47
CA LEU A 175 1.53 -1.21 -10.89
C LEU A 175 2.11 0.07 -11.51
N ALA A 176 1.97 1.20 -10.83
CA ALA A 176 2.51 2.48 -11.29
C ALA A 176 4.02 2.41 -11.45
N LYS A 177 4.75 1.83 -10.49
CA LYS A 177 6.21 1.66 -10.58
C LYS A 177 6.67 0.84 -11.79
N ARG A 178 5.80 0.01 -12.38
CA ARG A 178 6.08 -0.70 -13.64
C ARG A 178 5.99 0.20 -14.86
N ILE A 179 5.42 1.39 -14.73
CA ILE A 179 5.47 2.43 -15.75
C ILE A 179 6.80 3.17 -15.62
N THR A 180 7.79 2.67 -16.34
CA THR A 180 9.16 3.22 -16.35
C THR A 180 9.33 4.43 -17.25
N ASP A 181 8.43 4.66 -18.22
CA ASP A 181 8.48 5.82 -19.12
C ASP A 181 7.77 7.04 -18.50
N PRO A 182 8.52 8.11 -18.16
CA PRO A 182 7.95 9.31 -17.59
C PRO A 182 6.93 10.03 -18.47
N LYS A 183 7.03 9.90 -19.80
CA LYS A 183 6.12 10.55 -20.75
C LYS A 183 4.72 9.95 -20.74
N LEU A 184 4.61 8.70 -20.27
CA LEU A 184 3.34 8.00 -20.17
C LEU A 184 2.64 8.25 -18.82
N ILE A 185 3.29 8.88 -17.85
CA ILE A 185 2.70 9.10 -16.53
C ILE A 185 1.47 10.00 -16.60
N GLU A 186 1.58 11.16 -17.26
CA GLU A 186 0.50 12.15 -17.31
C GLU A 186 -0.74 11.66 -18.07
N PRO A 187 -0.63 11.07 -19.28
CA PRO A 187 -1.78 10.46 -19.96
C PRO A 187 -2.46 9.39 -19.11
N LEU A 188 -1.70 8.58 -18.38
CA LEU A 188 -2.25 7.51 -17.55
C LEU A 188 -2.95 8.02 -16.29
N LEU A 189 -2.40 9.06 -15.67
CA LEU A 189 -3.09 9.78 -14.60
C LEU A 189 -4.41 10.35 -15.10
N ASN A 190 -4.43 10.97 -16.28
CA ASN A 190 -5.64 11.54 -16.86
C ASN A 190 -6.67 10.46 -17.23
N ASP A 191 -6.26 9.37 -17.87
CA ASP A 191 -7.16 8.25 -18.21
C ASP A 191 -7.72 7.57 -16.96
N SER A 192 -6.89 7.40 -15.92
CA SER A 192 -7.33 6.86 -14.63
C SER A 192 -8.29 7.80 -13.90
N SER A 193 -8.21 9.10 -14.16
CA SER A 193 -9.03 10.12 -13.49
C SER A 193 -10.49 10.15 -13.88
N GLY A 194 -10.79 9.82 -15.13
CA GLY A 194 -12.15 9.65 -15.61
C GLY A 194 -12.72 8.27 -15.33
N SER A 195 -11.89 7.31 -14.90
CA SER A 195 -12.31 5.93 -14.70
C SER A 195 -13.00 5.73 -13.36
N ARG A 196 -14.10 4.98 -13.36
CA ARG A 196 -14.70 4.46 -12.12
C ARG A 196 -13.81 3.43 -11.42
N ASP A 197 -12.84 2.86 -12.14
CA ASP A 197 -11.83 1.93 -11.65
C ASP A 197 -10.44 2.31 -12.18
N PRO A 198 -9.66 3.08 -11.40
CA PRO A 198 -8.29 3.47 -11.76
C PRO A 198 -7.34 2.28 -11.93
N VAL A 199 -7.50 1.22 -11.12
CA VAL A 199 -6.63 0.03 -11.18
C VAL A 199 -6.81 -0.68 -12.51
N ALA A 200 -8.05 -0.88 -12.93
CA ALA A 200 -8.36 -1.46 -14.24
C ALA A 200 -7.82 -0.61 -15.40
N ALA A 201 -7.91 0.72 -15.30
CA ALA A 201 -7.34 1.63 -16.30
C ALA A 201 -5.81 1.48 -16.40
N LEU A 202 -5.13 1.38 -15.25
CA LEU A 202 -3.68 1.20 -15.19
C LEU A 202 -3.24 -0.16 -15.72
N ARG A 203 -3.94 -1.24 -15.35
CA ARG A 203 -3.70 -2.59 -15.88
C ARG A 203 -3.87 -2.63 -17.40
N LYS A 204 -4.92 -1.98 -17.93
CA LYS A 204 -5.16 -1.86 -19.37
C LYS A 204 -4.08 -1.07 -20.09
N ALA A 205 -3.53 -0.04 -19.45
CA ALA A 205 -2.41 0.70 -20.01
C ALA A 205 -1.11 -0.11 -20.04
N ILE A 206 -0.85 -0.88 -18.99
CA ILE A 206 0.31 -1.78 -18.90
C ILE A 206 0.19 -2.88 -19.96
N SER A 207 -1.00 -3.44 -20.20
CA SER A 207 -1.18 -4.53 -21.18
C SER A 207 -0.92 -4.12 -22.63
N LYS A 208 -1.00 -2.83 -22.95
CA LYS A 208 -0.70 -2.30 -24.29
C LYS A 208 0.79 -2.19 -24.61
N ARG A 209 1.65 -2.53 -23.65
CA ARG A 209 3.11 -2.43 -23.81
C ARG A 209 3.66 -3.72 -24.41
N PRO A 210 4.77 -3.64 -25.17
CA PRO A 210 5.51 -4.82 -25.59
C PRO A 210 6.08 -5.51 -24.36
N PHE A 211 5.92 -6.83 -24.27
CA PHE A 211 6.54 -7.63 -23.23
C PHE A 211 8.07 -7.53 -23.32
N PRO A 212 8.78 -7.73 -22.21
CA PRO A 212 10.24 -7.84 -22.22
C PRO A 212 10.70 -8.90 -23.22
N ALA A 213 11.93 -8.76 -23.70
CA ALA A 213 12.54 -9.75 -24.59
C ALA A 213 12.48 -11.15 -23.96
N GLU A 214 12.19 -12.14 -24.80
CA GLU A 214 12.13 -13.53 -24.40
C GLU A 214 13.46 -13.99 -23.77
N PRO A 215 13.42 -14.76 -22.68
CA PRO A 215 14.65 -15.24 -22.03
C PRO A 215 15.42 -16.23 -22.91
N TRP A 216 14.73 -16.94 -23.80
CA TRP A 216 15.34 -17.92 -24.72
C TRP A 216 14.67 -17.91 -26.10
N SER A 217 15.46 -18.34 -27.09
CA SER A 217 14.99 -18.62 -28.44
C SER A 217 14.96 -20.13 -28.66
N ILE A 218 13.76 -20.70 -28.78
CA ILE A 218 13.53 -22.12 -28.99
C ILE A 218 12.86 -22.29 -30.36
N PRO A 219 13.49 -22.96 -31.34
CA PRO A 219 12.96 -23.04 -32.71
C PRO A 219 11.52 -23.53 -32.82
N GLU A 220 11.13 -24.48 -31.97
CA GLU A 220 9.82 -25.13 -31.91
C GLU A 220 8.73 -24.20 -31.36
N PHE A 221 9.11 -23.11 -30.70
CA PHE A 221 8.20 -22.19 -30.03
C PHE A 221 8.19 -20.81 -30.71
N VAL A 222 7.05 -20.15 -30.65
CA VAL A 222 6.88 -18.77 -31.09
C VAL A 222 6.61 -17.91 -29.85
N PRO A 223 7.49 -16.96 -29.50
CA PRO A 223 7.29 -16.09 -28.35
C PRO A 223 6.11 -15.16 -28.60
N ILE A 224 5.33 -14.92 -27.55
CA ILE A 224 4.27 -13.91 -27.53
C ILE A 224 4.88 -12.62 -26.99
N LYS A 225 4.81 -11.55 -27.76
CA LYS A 225 5.55 -10.29 -27.52
C LYS A 225 4.66 -9.16 -27.04
N THR A 226 3.34 -9.27 -27.17
CA THR A 226 2.42 -8.20 -26.80
C THR A 226 1.16 -8.74 -26.13
N GLY A 227 0.46 -7.87 -25.40
CA GLY A 227 -0.86 -8.18 -24.86
C GLY A 227 -1.89 -8.47 -25.96
N ASP A 228 -1.81 -7.79 -27.10
CA ASP A 228 -2.74 -8.01 -28.22
C ASP A 228 -2.54 -9.42 -28.82
N GLU A 229 -1.29 -9.85 -29.04
CA GLU A 229 -1.00 -11.23 -29.47
C GLU A 229 -1.50 -12.27 -28.46
N LEU A 230 -1.34 -12.01 -27.16
CA LEU A 230 -1.84 -12.90 -26.11
C LEU A 230 -3.37 -12.96 -26.12
N GLN A 231 -4.04 -11.83 -26.36
CA GLN A 231 -5.50 -11.72 -26.44
C GLN A 231 -6.05 -12.48 -27.65
N ASP A 232 -5.39 -12.37 -28.80
CA ASP A 232 -5.78 -13.09 -30.03
C ASP A 232 -5.65 -14.61 -29.83
N ILE A 233 -4.54 -15.05 -29.21
CA ILE A 233 -4.33 -16.46 -28.87
C ILE A 233 -5.39 -16.94 -27.87
N ALA A 234 -5.71 -16.14 -26.86
CA ALA A 234 -6.76 -16.46 -25.90
C ALA A 234 -8.12 -16.67 -26.57
N GLN A 235 -8.47 -15.82 -27.56
CA GLN A 235 -9.71 -15.94 -28.32
C GLN A 235 -9.71 -17.18 -29.23
N GLN A 236 -8.60 -17.45 -29.93
CA GLN A 236 -8.47 -18.63 -30.80
C GLN A 236 -8.59 -19.93 -30.01
N LEU A 237 -7.95 -20.00 -28.84
CA LEU A 237 -8.03 -21.16 -27.97
C LEU A 237 -9.36 -21.22 -27.20
N GLY A 238 -10.04 -20.09 -26.97
CA GLY A 238 -11.24 -20.05 -26.12
C GLY A 238 -10.94 -20.49 -24.68
N ASN A 239 -9.82 -20.01 -24.14
CA ASN A 239 -9.30 -20.40 -22.83
C ASN A 239 -9.62 -19.35 -21.74
N CYS A 240 -9.13 -19.57 -20.52
CA CYS A 240 -9.35 -18.68 -19.37
C CYS A 240 -8.79 -17.25 -19.54
N LEU A 241 -7.86 -17.00 -20.47
CA LEU A 241 -7.37 -15.65 -20.77
C LEU A 241 -8.40 -14.78 -21.52
N THR A 242 -9.57 -15.32 -21.86
CA THR A 242 -10.71 -14.50 -22.29
C THR A 242 -11.33 -13.71 -21.14
N ASP A 243 -11.11 -14.13 -19.87
CA ASP A 243 -11.47 -13.34 -18.71
C ASP A 243 -10.56 -12.11 -18.57
N ARG A 244 -11.16 -10.94 -18.36
CA ARG A 244 -10.43 -9.66 -18.30
C ARG A 244 -9.44 -9.59 -17.15
N ASN A 245 -9.80 -10.12 -15.97
CA ASN A 245 -8.91 -10.05 -14.82
C ASN A 245 -7.72 -10.98 -15.01
N TYR A 246 -7.97 -12.19 -15.51
CA TYR A 246 -6.91 -13.15 -15.81
C TYR A 246 -5.98 -12.63 -16.91
N PHE A 247 -6.51 -12.05 -17.98
CA PHE A 247 -5.75 -11.42 -19.06
C PHE A 247 -4.83 -10.31 -18.55
N TYR A 248 -5.38 -9.35 -17.79
CA TYR A 248 -4.61 -8.22 -17.31
C TYR A 248 -3.54 -8.63 -16.30
N ASN A 249 -3.83 -9.56 -15.40
CA ASN A 249 -2.83 -10.10 -14.47
C ASN A 249 -1.70 -10.82 -15.22
N SER A 250 -2.04 -11.59 -16.26
CA SER A 250 -1.07 -12.26 -17.13
C SER A 250 -0.17 -11.27 -17.86
N CYS A 251 -0.73 -10.17 -18.38
CA CYS A 251 0.06 -9.11 -19.01
C CYS A 251 0.97 -8.38 -18.01
N VAL A 252 0.46 -8.09 -16.81
CA VAL A 252 1.26 -7.45 -15.75
C VAL A 252 2.42 -8.36 -15.32
N ASN A 253 2.20 -9.66 -15.19
CA ASN A 253 3.25 -10.64 -14.87
C ASN A 253 4.27 -10.76 -16.00
N ALA A 254 3.83 -10.74 -17.26
CA ALA A 254 4.71 -10.71 -18.43
C ALA A 254 5.61 -9.47 -18.45
N GLN A 255 4.99 -8.29 -18.32
CA GLN A 255 5.66 -7.01 -18.22
C GLN A 255 6.65 -6.96 -17.06
N ALA A 256 6.33 -7.65 -15.96
CA ALA A 256 7.19 -7.70 -14.80
C ALA A 256 8.46 -8.56 -14.98
N GLY A 257 8.54 -9.34 -16.08
CA GLY A 257 9.58 -10.36 -16.27
C GLY A 257 9.41 -11.56 -15.32
N ASN A 258 8.23 -11.70 -14.71
CA ASN A 258 7.90 -12.81 -13.81
C ASN A 258 7.30 -13.99 -14.57
N SER A 259 6.76 -13.74 -15.77
CA SER A 259 6.30 -14.78 -16.67
C SER A 259 6.71 -14.47 -18.11
N CYS A 260 6.83 -15.47 -18.95
CA CYS A 260 6.89 -15.32 -20.39
C CYS A 260 5.97 -16.35 -21.05
N TYR A 261 5.48 -16.00 -22.24
CA TYR A 261 4.50 -16.83 -22.95
C TYR A 261 5.04 -17.21 -24.32
N TYR A 262 4.79 -18.46 -24.69
CA TYR A 262 5.10 -19.01 -26.00
C TYR A 262 3.90 -19.78 -26.51
N ARG A 263 3.79 -19.92 -27.82
CA ARG A 263 2.96 -20.97 -28.42
C ARG A 263 3.84 -22.00 -29.12
N THR A 264 3.42 -23.26 -29.11
CA THR A 264 4.04 -24.27 -29.99
C THR A 264 3.72 -23.95 -31.45
N ARG A 265 4.55 -24.45 -32.39
CA ARG A 265 4.25 -24.37 -33.82
C ARG A 265 3.21 -25.43 -34.22
N GLY A 266 2.38 -25.09 -35.21
CA GLY A 266 1.34 -25.97 -35.75
C GLY A 266 -0.06 -25.37 -35.60
N ASP A 267 -1.05 -26.02 -36.22
CA ASP A 267 -2.43 -25.55 -36.22
C ASP A 267 -3.17 -25.88 -34.90
N ASP A 268 -2.87 -27.01 -34.26
CA ASP A 268 -3.34 -27.35 -32.90
C ASP A 268 -2.26 -26.98 -31.87
N PHE A 269 -1.95 -25.68 -31.79
CA PHE A 269 -0.90 -25.20 -30.90
C PHE A 269 -1.33 -25.18 -29.43
N LEU A 270 -0.34 -25.29 -28.55
CA LEU A 270 -0.47 -25.13 -27.11
C LEU A 270 0.07 -23.75 -26.70
N LEU A 271 -0.63 -23.09 -25.79
CA LEU A 271 -0.11 -21.92 -25.08
C LEU A 271 0.70 -22.39 -23.88
N LEU A 272 1.96 -21.97 -23.83
CA LEU A 272 2.92 -22.25 -22.78
C LEU A 272 3.14 -20.98 -21.95
N LYS A 273 3.03 -21.09 -20.63
CA LYS A 273 3.38 -20.03 -19.69
C LYS A 273 4.52 -20.53 -18.81
N PHE A 274 5.66 -19.88 -18.93
CA PHE A 274 6.77 -20.09 -18.01
C PHE A 274 6.73 -18.99 -16.95
N ILE A 275 7.01 -19.35 -15.70
CA ILE A 275 7.16 -18.37 -14.64
C ILE A 275 8.54 -18.46 -14.00
N LYS A 276 9.02 -17.32 -13.54
CA LYS A 276 10.36 -17.18 -12.97
C LYS A 276 10.35 -17.63 -11.51
N PHE A 277 11.24 -18.55 -11.16
CA PHE A 277 11.44 -19.03 -9.80
C PHE A 277 12.66 -18.35 -9.16
N GLY A 278 12.47 -17.08 -8.77
CA GLY A 278 13.53 -16.27 -8.19
C GLY A 278 14.75 -16.16 -9.10
N ASN A 279 15.93 -16.44 -8.54
CA ASN A 279 17.20 -16.49 -9.28
C ASN A 279 17.59 -17.91 -9.69
N LEU A 280 16.78 -18.91 -9.36
CA LEU A 280 17.10 -20.29 -9.70
C LEU A 280 16.90 -20.47 -11.21
N GLY A 281 15.81 -19.95 -11.77
CA GLY A 281 15.55 -20.00 -13.21
C GLY A 281 14.06 -19.90 -13.48
N TRP A 282 13.53 -20.78 -14.32
CA TRP A 282 12.15 -20.73 -14.79
C TRP A 282 11.50 -22.10 -14.78
N TYR A 283 10.18 -22.15 -14.66
CA TYR A 283 9.46 -23.40 -14.83
C TYR A 283 8.19 -23.25 -15.66
N LEU A 284 7.82 -24.32 -16.36
CA LEU A 284 6.56 -24.39 -17.09
C LEU A 284 5.39 -24.53 -16.09
N ASP A 285 4.61 -23.45 -15.96
CA ASP A 285 3.51 -23.34 -15.00
C ASP A 285 2.19 -23.79 -15.62
N GLU A 286 1.91 -23.34 -16.84
CA GLU A 286 0.69 -23.68 -17.56
C GLU A 286 1.01 -24.09 -18.99
N CYS A 287 0.30 -25.12 -19.46
CA CYS A 287 0.35 -25.61 -20.83
C CYS A 287 -1.05 -26.04 -21.22
N PHE A 288 -1.71 -25.29 -22.10
CA PHE A 288 -3.10 -25.56 -22.48
C PHE A 288 -3.35 -25.34 -23.97
N GLY A 289 -4.12 -26.24 -24.55
CA GLY A 289 -4.67 -26.11 -25.91
C GLY A 289 -6.07 -25.49 -25.90
N ARG A 290 -6.79 -25.71 -26.99
CA ARG A 290 -8.16 -25.20 -27.19
C ARG A 290 -9.09 -25.64 -26.04
N GLN A 291 -9.94 -24.73 -25.58
CA GLN A 291 -10.91 -24.92 -24.49
C GLN A 291 -10.28 -25.44 -23.19
N ASN A 292 -9.06 -24.98 -22.88
CA ASN A 292 -8.27 -25.45 -21.73
C ASN A 292 -7.95 -26.96 -21.77
N ARG A 293 -7.88 -27.56 -22.97
CA ARG A 293 -7.43 -28.94 -23.14
C ARG A 293 -6.02 -29.12 -22.55
N LYS A 294 -5.83 -30.16 -21.74
CA LYS A 294 -4.52 -30.56 -21.24
C LYS A 294 -3.66 -31.17 -22.35
N PRO A 295 -2.33 -30.99 -22.32
CA PRO A 295 -1.43 -31.59 -23.29
C PRO A 295 -1.41 -33.10 -23.15
N THR A 296 -1.27 -33.80 -24.26
CA THR A 296 -1.02 -35.24 -24.33
C THR A 296 0.42 -35.54 -23.91
N LYS A 297 0.69 -36.78 -23.49
CA LYS A 297 2.05 -37.21 -23.14
C LYS A 297 3.07 -36.92 -24.25
N LYS A 298 2.68 -37.18 -25.51
CA LYS A 298 3.54 -36.90 -26.67
C LYS A 298 3.89 -35.43 -26.80
N GLU A 299 2.93 -34.52 -26.59
CA GLU A 299 3.17 -33.07 -26.63
C GLU A 299 4.09 -32.63 -25.49
N ILE A 300 3.92 -33.21 -24.29
CA ILE A 300 4.80 -32.96 -23.14
C ILE A 300 6.23 -33.42 -23.43
N ASP A 301 6.40 -34.63 -23.96
CA ASP A 301 7.71 -35.19 -24.32
C ASP A 301 8.41 -34.33 -25.38
N GLN A 302 7.65 -33.76 -26.32
CA GLN A 302 8.16 -32.81 -27.32
C GLN A 302 8.61 -31.49 -26.69
N ILE A 303 7.83 -30.94 -25.75
CA ILE A 303 8.21 -29.72 -25.01
C ILE A 303 9.47 -29.98 -24.16
N ALA A 304 9.57 -31.15 -23.54
CA ALA A 304 10.75 -31.57 -22.78
C ALA A 304 11.98 -31.70 -23.66
N ALA A 305 11.87 -32.35 -24.81
CA ALA A 305 12.97 -32.43 -25.77
C ALA A 305 13.40 -31.04 -26.28
N ALA A 306 12.44 -30.15 -26.56
CA ALA A 306 12.74 -28.79 -27.03
C ALA A 306 13.43 -27.92 -25.97
N THR A 307 13.23 -28.20 -24.69
CA THR A 307 13.78 -27.40 -23.57
C THR A 307 14.96 -28.06 -22.87
N SER A 308 15.34 -29.30 -23.22
CA SER A 308 16.34 -30.09 -22.48
C SER A 308 17.77 -29.53 -22.51
N HIS A 309 18.06 -28.60 -23.42
CA HIS A 309 19.35 -27.94 -23.55
C HIS A 309 19.46 -26.66 -22.72
N LEU A 310 18.40 -26.28 -22.00
CA LEU A 310 18.33 -25.08 -21.18
C LEU A 310 18.50 -25.48 -19.71
N ASP A 311 19.64 -25.11 -19.12
CA ASP A 311 20.02 -25.50 -17.75
C ASP A 311 19.12 -24.88 -16.65
N ASP A 312 18.41 -23.80 -16.98
CA ASP A 312 17.58 -23.01 -16.06
C ASP A 312 16.08 -23.21 -16.25
N ILE A 313 15.65 -24.29 -16.93
CA ILE A 313 14.22 -24.62 -17.10
C ILE A 313 13.87 -25.92 -16.37
N TRP A 314 12.89 -25.81 -15.47
CA TRP A 314 12.20 -26.96 -14.92
C TRP A 314 10.87 -27.14 -15.62
N LEU A 315 10.71 -28.29 -16.24
CA LEU A 315 9.37 -28.81 -16.44
C LEU A 315 9.02 -29.46 -15.11
N ARG A 316 8.33 -28.71 -14.25
CA ARG A 316 7.66 -29.32 -13.10
C ARG A 316 6.83 -30.41 -13.74
N ALA A 317 7.21 -31.66 -13.50
CA ALA A 317 6.62 -32.77 -14.20
C ALA A 317 5.11 -32.57 -14.10
N LEU A 318 4.43 -32.62 -15.25
CA LEU A 318 2.98 -32.79 -15.33
C LEU A 318 2.64 -34.19 -14.77
N SER A 319 3.25 -34.52 -13.62
CA SER A 319 3.34 -35.81 -12.98
C SER A 319 2.10 -35.97 -12.12
N ASP A 320 1.28 -36.88 -12.61
CA ASP A 320 0.44 -37.81 -11.86
C ASP A 320 -0.86 -37.30 -11.23
N ASP A 321 -1.05 -36.00 -10.98
CA ASP A 321 -2.36 -35.49 -10.47
C ASP A 321 -3.26 -34.84 -11.54
N MET A 322 -2.89 -34.93 -12.83
CA MET A 322 -3.62 -34.31 -13.94
C MET A 322 -4.12 -35.26 -15.04
N LEU A 323 -3.94 -36.58 -14.88
CA LEU A 323 -4.60 -37.61 -15.68
C LEU A 323 -5.87 -38.10 -14.98
#